data_AF-A0A965EJZ5-F1
#
_entry.id   AF-A0A965EJZ5-F1
#
_cell.length_a   1.000
_cell.length_b   1.000
_cell.length_c   1.000
_cell.angle_alpha   90.00
_cell.angle_beta   90.00
_cell.angle_gamma   90.00
#
_symmetry.space_group_name_H-M   'P 1'
#
loop_
_entity.id
_entity.type
_entity.pdbx_description
1 polymer ?
#
loop_
_entity_poly.entity_id
_entity_poly.type
_entity_poly.pdbx_seq_one_letter_code
_entity_poly.pdbx_strand_id
1 'polypeptide(L)'
;QETWEAEPIASKKMFLEIILQTAASEDIPHIEQLYDEEFKYQDKEKKTEKECRRLLASILLRFSGNKLYKQTTEHLETYFTKGRTGLIGMITGKENVSFQLPDSEDAFWNASVMEQQFGFEIKSYDIARFHSIHQFWLSHFLQYIPMTFWSAAFNADYARTVQYWLTSTENQTKINGEAIAIYKSALIANMKDHQDKRLAAALVNLLSVNERVEVLPHMSLADYEEYVDRNNFYDYDQVLQYGPYTEEQYWPLAFSIKVINEALEQAMHNNPTAVFGKVIAHYAHPDSISTLYECNNKAQDKTGYNNWNNHIFQVAQAALEIRSKINFYNK
;
A
#
# COMPACT_ATOMS: atom_id res chain seq x y z
N GLN A 1 -5.09 32.27 -8.21
CA GLN A 1 -3.82 32.49 -8.95
C GLN A 1 -3.04 33.71 -8.46
N GLU A 2 -3.65 34.76 -7.89
CA GLU A 2 -2.91 35.98 -7.44
C GLU A 2 -2.22 35.91 -6.06
N THR A 3 -2.40 34.85 -5.27
CA THR A 3 -1.81 34.80 -3.90
C THR A 3 -0.46 34.12 -3.83
N TRP A 4 -0.12 33.18 -4.74
CA TRP A 4 1.07 32.34 -4.63
C TRP A 4 2.37 33.14 -4.51
N GLU A 5 2.57 34.13 -5.38
CA GLU A 5 3.79 34.96 -5.38
C GLU A 5 4.01 35.71 -4.07
N ALA A 6 2.94 36.05 -3.36
CA ALA A 6 3.00 36.78 -2.09
C ALA A 6 3.18 35.85 -0.87
N GLU A 7 3.02 34.53 -1.04
CA GLU A 7 3.10 33.58 0.07
C GLU A 7 4.54 33.42 0.60
N PRO A 8 4.74 33.41 1.92
CA PRO A 8 6.02 33.01 2.51
C PRO A 8 6.41 31.58 2.12
N ILE A 9 7.72 31.32 2.02
CA ILE A 9 8.28 30.00 1.67
C ILE A 9 7.74 28.85 2.53
N ALA A 10 7.46 29.11 3.82
CA ALA A 10 6.89 28.11 4.73
C ALA A 10 5.45 27.74 4.34
N SER A 11 4.63 28.72 3.97
CA SER A 11 3.28 28.50 3.46
C SER A 11 3.32 27.74 2.12
N LYS A 12 4.21 28.14 1.20
CA LYS A 12 4.41 27.44 -0.08
C LYS A 12 4.74 25.96 0.15
N LYS A 13 5.66 25.66 1.06
CA LYS A 13 5.98 24.27 1.45
C LYS A 13 4.75 23.51 1.93
N MET A 14 3.97 24.08 2.85
CA MET A 14 2.74 23.45 3.36
C MET A 14 1.74 23.17 2.23
N PHE A 15 1.58 24.10 1.29
CA PHE A 15 0.72 23.88 0.13
C PHE A 15 1.27 22.77 -0.76
N LEU A 16 2.58 22.70 -1.00
CA LEU A 16 3.19 21.61 -1.76
C LEU A 16 3.03 20.24 -1.07
N GLU A 17 3.03 20.18 0.27
CA GLU A 17 2.73 18.95 1.02
C GLU A 17 1.28 18.49 0.81
N ILE A 18 0.33 19.43 0.74
CA ILE A 18 -1.06 19.13 0.40
C ILE A 18 -1.18 18.67 -1.05
N ILE A 19 -0.56 19.41 -1.98
CA ILE A 19 -0.55 19.07 -3.42
C ILE A 19 0.09 17.69 -3.63
N LEU A 20 1.14 17.33 -2.89
CA LEU A 20 1.71 15.99 -2.94
C LEU A 20 0.69 14.90 -2.60
N GLN A 21 -0.37 15.16 -1.85
CA GLN A 21 -1.41 14.18 -1.57
C GLN A 21 -2.60 14.25 -2.54
N THR A 22 -2.83 15.41 -3.16
CA THR A 22 -4.06 15.69 -3.93
C THR A 22 -3.85 15.97 -5.42
N ALA A 23 -2.60 16.04 -5.88
CA ALA A 23 -2.28 16.43 -7.26
C ALA A 23 -3.00 15.54 -8.28
N ALA A 24 -3.50 16.19 -9.32
CA ALA A 24 -4.09 15.56 -10.51
C ALA A 24 -3.25 15.86 -11.75
N SER A 25 -3.61 15.25 -12.88
CA SER A 25 -2.83 15.42 -14.13
C SER A 25 -2.91 16.87 -14.65
N GLU A 26 -3.99 17.57 -14.34
CA GLU A 26 -4.21 18.97 -14.72
C GLU A 26 -3.27 19.95 -14.00
N ASP A 27 -2.74 19.57 -12.83
CA ASP A 27 -1.85 20.42 -12.02
C ASP A 27 -0.41 20.42 -12.56
N ILE A 28 -0.05 19.41 -13.34
CA ILE A 28 1.34 19.12 -13.74
C ILE A 28 2.02 20.29 -14.48
N PRO A 29 1.38 21.00 -15.43
CA PRO A 29 2.02 22.14 -16.08
C PRO A 29 2.43 23.25 -15.10
N HIS A 30 1.62 23.52 -14.08
CA HIS A 30 1.96 24.51 -13.05
C HIS A 30 3.10 24.02 -12.16
N ILE A 31 3.08 22.74 -11.77
CA ILE A 31 4.11 22.12 -10.94
C ILE A 31 5.46 22.08 -11.67
N GLU A 32 5.47 21.77 -12.97
CA GLU A 32 6.68 21.85 -13.82
C GLU A 32 7.23 23.28 -13.84
N GLN A 33 6.36 24.30 -14.01
CA GLN A 33 6.78 25.69 -13.99
C GLN A 33 7.44 26.06 -12.64
N LEU A 34 6.81 25.70 -11.52
CA LEU A 34 7.39 25.96 -10.19
C LEU A 34 8.74 25.28 -10.00
N TYR A 35 8.90 24.06 -10.52
CA TYR A 35 10.14 23.29 -10.42
C TYR A 35 11.27 23.86 -11.30
N ASP A 36 10.96 24.24 -12.54
CA ASP A 36 11.94 24.72 -13.52
C ASP A 36 12.31 26.20 -13.34
N GLU A 37 11.44 26.99 -12.72
CA GLU A 37 11.61 28.44 -12.56
C GLU A 37 11.85 28.83 -11.10
N GLU A 38 10.84 28.70 -10.23
CA GLU A 38 10.89 29.25 -8.86
C GLU A 38 11.83 28.47 -7.94
N PHE A 39 11.71 27.14 -7.93
CA PHE A 39 12.47 26.24 -7.05
C PHE A 39 13.64 25.55 -7.76
N LYS A 40 14.06 26.11 -8.90
CA LYS A 40 15.26 25.66 -9.60
C LYS A 40 16.47 25.73 -8.67
N TYR A 41 17.33 24.72 -8.74
CA TYR A 41 18.55 24.68 -7.95
C TYR A 41 19.37 25.96 -8.05
N GLN A 42 19.80 26.44 -6.88
CA GLN A 42 20.76 27.52 -6.72
C GLN A 42 21.86 27.07 -5.76
N ASP A 43 23.10 27.44 -6.06
CA ASP A 43 24.21 27.21 -5.15
C ASP A 43 23.92 27.89 -3.80
N LYS A 44 24.05 27.13 -2.70
CA LYS A 44 23.79 27.60 -1.33
C LYS A 44 22.34 28.01 -1.05
N GLU A 45 21.38 27.39 -1.73
CA GLU A 45 19.96 27.54 -1.39
C GLU A 45 19.67 27.19 0.07
N LYS A 46 18.58 27.74 0.60
CA LYS A 46 18.12 27.45 1.95
C LYS A 46 17.52 26.04 2.01
N LYS A 47 17.58 25.43 3.18
CA LYS A 47 16.99 24.10 3.44
C LYS A 47 15.52 24.02 3.00
N THR A 48 14.71 25.04 3.29
CA THR A 48 13.30 25.05 2.91
C THR A 48 13.08 25.10 1.39
N GLU A 49 13.95 25.78 0.64
CA GLU A 49 13.89 25.83 -0.83
C GLU A 49 14.20 24.45 -1.42
N LYS A 50 15.25 23.79 -0.91
CA LYS A 50 15.58 22.39 -1.24
C LYS A 50 14.41 21.45 -0.92
N GLU A 51 13.75 21.61 0.22
CA GLU A 51 12.58 20.81 0.60
C GLU A 51 11.40 21.03 -0.36
N CYS A 52 11.13 22.28 -0.78
CA CYS A 52 10.11 22.57 -1.80
C CYS A 52 10.46 21.91 -3.14
N ARG A 53 11.71 22.01 -3.61
CA ARG A 53 12.15 21.33 -4.83
C ARG A 53 11.97 19.82 -4.72
N ARG A 54 12.32 19.21 -3.58
CA ARG A 54 12.11 17.78 -3.33
C ARG A 54 10.64 17.39 -3.44
N LEU A 55 9.73 18.17 -2.86
CA LEU A 55 8.29 17.92 -2.96
C LEU A 55 7.81 17.98 -4.40
N LEU A 56 8.21 19.03 -5.15
CA LEU A 56 7.88 19.18 -6.57
C LEU A 56 8.40 18.00 -7.41
N ALA A 57 9.67 17.63 -7.23
CA ALA A 57 10.26 16.47 -7.90
C ALA A 57 9.49 15.18 -7.58
N SER A 58 9.12 14.98 -6.31
CA SER A 58 8.35 13.82 -5.87
C SER A 58 6.96 13.77 -6.51
N ILE A 59 6.30 14.92 -6.68
CA ILE A 59 5.02 15.01 -7.40
C ILE A 59 5.24 14.66 -8.87
N LEU A 60 6.19 15.29 -9.55
CA LEU A 60 6.46 15.07 -10.97
C LEU A 60 6.82 13.60 -11.25
N LEU A 61 7.61 12.95 -10.40
CA LEU A 61 7.94 11.53 -10.55
C LEU A 61 6.74 10.58 -10.46
N ARG A 62 5.56 11.03 -10.03
CA ARG A 62 4.34 10.23 -10.03
C ARG A 62 3.60 10.21 -11.36
N PHE A 63 3.85 11.19 -12.23
CA PHE A 63 3.10 11.37 -13.48
C PHE A 63 3.99 11.11 -14.69
N SER A 64 3.63 10.15 -15.53
CA SER A 64 4.47 9.71 -16.66
C SER A 64 4.61 10.72 -17.81
N GLY A 65 3.77 11.76 -17.83
CA GLY A 65 3.69 12.74 -18.92
C GLY A 65 4.81 13.78 -18.93
N ASN A 66 5.37 14.12 -17.76
CA ASN A 66 6.30 15.24 -17.62
C ASN A 66 7.74 14.87 -17.97
N LYS A 67 8.56 15.90 -18.13
CA LYS A 67 9.97 15.75 -18.54
C LYS A 67 10.81 15.03 -17.48
N LEU A 68 10.65 15.40 -16.21
CA LEU A 68 11.45 14.85 -15.11
C LEU A 68 11.28 13.34 -14.99
N TYR A 69 10.03 12.86 -15.05
CA TYR A 69 9.70 11.45 -15.06
C TYR A 69 10.40 10.70 -16.19
N LYS A 70 10.25 11.17 -17.44
CA LYS A 70 10.79 10.49 -18.62
C LYS A 70 12.30 10.36 -18.55
N GLN A 71 12.99 11.46 -18.25
CA GLN A 71 14.44 11.46 -18.12
C GLN A 71 14.92 10.53 -16.99
N THR A 72 14.23 10.56 -15.84
CA THR A 72 14.58 9.70 -14.70
C THR A 72 14.39 8.23 -15.02
N THR A 73 13.26 7.87 -15.63
CA THR A 73 12.94 6.48 -15.98
C THR A 73 13.84 5.94 -17.09
N GLU A 74 14.18 6.75 -18.10
CA GLU A 74 15.19 6.42 -19.13
C GLU A 74 16.54 6.08 -18.50
N HIS A 75 17.00 6.86 -17.50
CA HIS A 75 18.22 6.54 -16.77
C HIS A 75 18.08 5.24 -15.96
N LEU A 76 16.98 5.08 -15.20
CA LEU A 76 16.74 3.89 -14.39
C LEU A 76 16.69 2.61 -15.23
N GLU A 77 16.13 2.66 -16.44
CA GLU A 77 16.07 1.52 -17.37
C GLU A 77 17.45 0.93 -17.68
N THR A 78 18.51 1.75 -17.69
CA THR A 78 19.88 1.28 -17.96
C THR A 78 20.45 0.35 -16.88
N TYR A 79 19.86 0.32 -15.68
CA TYR A 79 20.29 -0.51 -14.55
C TYR A 79 19.55 -1.85 -14.46
N PHE A 80 18.57 -2.10 -15.33
CA PHE A 80 17.94 -3.40 -15.46
C PHE A 80 18.82 -4.33 -16.28
N THR A 81 19.35 -5.36 -15.63
CA THR A 81 20.20 -6.36 -16.26
C THR A 81 19.45 -7.67 -16.42
N LYS A 82 19.62 -8.29 -17.59
CA LYS A 82 19.07 -9.63 -17.88
C LYS A 82 20.09 -10.68 -17.49
N GLY A 83 19.78 -11.46 -16.45
CA GLY A 83 20.57 -12.61 -16.04
C GLY A 83 19.93 -13.93 -16.46
N ARG A 84 20.76 -14.90 -16.86
CA ARG A 84 20.40 -16.33 -16.84
C ARG A 84 20.95 -16.94 -15.55
N THR A 85 20.26 -16.81 -14.43
CA THR A 85 20.73 -17.39 -13.16
C THR A 85 20.10 -18.77 -12.91
N GLY A 86 20.91 -19.82 -13.06
CA GLY A 86 20.68 -21.17 -12.51
C GLY A 86 20.07 -22.22 -13.44
N LEU A 87 20.18 -23.49 -13.02
CA LEU A 87 19.57 -24.67 -13.67
C LEU A 87 18.04 -24.51 -13.89
N ILE A 88 17.36 -23.83 -12.97
CA ILE A 88 15.91 -23.55 -13.06
C ILE A 88 15.59 -22.50 -14.14
N GLY A 89 16.46 -21.50 -14.35
CA GLY A 89 16.31 -20.52 -15.43
C GLY A 89 16.52 -21.13 -16.82
N MET A 90 17.39 -22.15 -16.93
CA MET A 90 17.54 -22.92 -18.17
C MET A 90 16.35 -23.83 -18.47
N ILE A 91 15.70 -24.40 -17.45
CA ILE A 91 14.57 -25.32 -17.62
C ILE A 91 13.26 -24.56 -17.88
N THR A 92 13.08 -23.38 -17.30
CA THR A 92 11.84 -22.60 -17.42
C THR A 92 11.85 -21.58 -18.57
N GLY A 93 13.03 -21.26 -19.14
CA GLY A 93 13.18 -20.27 -20.21
C GLY A 93 12.82 -18.84 -19.82
N LYS A 94 12.58 -18.57 -18.52
CA LYS A 94 12.24 -17.24 -18.03
C LYS A 94 13.53 -16.48 -17.75
N GLU A 95 13.77 -15.39 -18.50
CA GLU A 95 14.82 -14.43 -18.20
C GLU A 95 14.56 -13.81 -16.82
N ASN A 96 15.53 -13.88 -15.91
CA ASN A 96 15.44 -13.17 -14.63
C ASN A 96 16.03 -11.78 -14.86
N VAL A 97 15.17 -10.77 -14.82
CA VAL A 97 15.60 -9.37 -14.82
C VAL A 97 15.92 -8.96 -13.38
N SER A 98 17.05 -8.30 -13.17
CA SER A 98 17.46 -7.73 -11.87
C SER A 98 17.82 -6.27 -12.02
N PHE A 99 17.62 -5.48 -10.97
CA PHE A 99 18.02 -4.07 -10.91
C PHE A 99 19.36 -3.96 -10.17
N GLN A 100 20.39 -3.47 -10.85
CA GLN A 100 21.75 -3.38 -10.31
C GLN A 100 22.10 -1.92 -10.03
N LEU A 101 22.20 -1.55 -8.76
CA LEU A 101 22.76 -0.25 -8.38
C LEU A 101 24.27 -0.24 -8.66
N PRO A 102 24.85 0.92 -9.02
CA PRO A 102 26.28 1.01 -9.24
C PRO A 102 27.04 0.91 -7.89
N ASP A 103 28.22 0.29 -7.92
CA ASP A 103 29.08 0.17 -6.72
C ASP A 103 29.72 1.51 -6.31
N SER A 104 29.78 2.47 -7.23
CA SER A 104 30.33 3.82 -7.04
C SER A 104 29.45 4.86 -7.72
N GLU A 105 29.70 6.14 -7.43
CA GLU A 105 29.01 7.21 -8.15
C GLU A 105 29.25 7.11 -9.67
N ASP A 106 28.18 7.35 -10.43
CA ASP A 106 28.23 7.46 -11.88
C ASP A 106 27.54 8.76 -12.35
N ALA A 107 27.25 8.89 -13.65
CA ALA A 107 26.64 10.08 -14.21
C ALA A 107 25.24 10.40 -13.64
N PHE A 108 24.51 9.40 -13.15
CA PHE A 108 23.16 9.55 -12.60
C PHE A 108 23.14 9.41 -11.07
N TRP A 109 23.74 8.34 -10.54
CA TRP A 109 23.79 8.01 -9.12
C TRP A 109 24.93 8.74 -8.39
N ASN A 110 24.93 10.06 -8.42
CA ASN A 110 25.89 10.90 -7.69
C ASN A 110 25.20 11.97 -6.85
N ALA A 111 25.91 12.48 -5.84
CA ALA A 111 25.39 13.49 -4.92
C ALA A 111 24.86 14.75 -5.63
N SER A 112 25.53 15.21 -6.69
CA SER A 112 25.13 16.42 -7.44
C SER A 112 23.75 16.24 -8.07
N VAL A 113 23.54 15.15 -8.81
CA VAL A 113 22.23 14.87 -9.44
C VAL A 113 21.15 14.71 -8.38
N MET A 114 21.42 13.93 -7.34
CA MET A 114 20.43 13.63 -6.30
C MET A 114 20.01 14.87 -5.50
N GLU A 115 20.94 15.78 -5.21
CA GLU A 115 20.63 17.04 -4.54
C GLU A 115 20.02 18.07 -5.49
N GLN A 116 20.65 18.33 -6.63
CA GLN A 116 20.27 19.44 -7.51
C GLN A 116 18.96 19.16 -8.26
N GLN A 117 18.76 17.93 -8.72
CA GLN A 117 17.55 17.56 -9.46
C GLN A 117 16.43 17.15 -8.52
N PHE A 118 16.72 16.28 -7.55
CA PHE A 118 15.67 15.65 -6.73
C PHE A 118 15.53 16.26 -5.33
N GLY A 119 16.45 17.14 -4.91
CA GLY A 119 16.44 17.70 -3.55
C GLY A 119 16.67 16.63 -2.47
N PHE A 120 17.23 15.48 -2.82
CA PHE A 120 17.49 14.39 -1.88
C PHE A 120 18.65 14.72 -0.94
N GLU A 121 18.63 14.07 0.22
CA GLU A 121 19.73 14.18 1.16
C GLU A 121 20.93 13.41 0.64
N ILE A 122 22.09 14.08 0.65
CA ILE A 122 23.37 13.52 0.20
C ILE A 122 24.23 13.03 1.36
N LYS A 123 23.78 13.27 2.60
CA LYS A 123 24.43 12.88 3.86
C LYS A 123 23.35 12.47 4.84
N SER A 124 23.69 11.60 5.79
CA SER A 124 22.82 11.22 6.92
C SER A 124 21.57 10.40 6.54
N TYR A 125 21.77 9.28 5.84
CA TYR A 125 20.74 8.24 5.70
C TYR A 125 20.83 7.21 6.84
N ASP A 126 19.78 6.43 7.03
CA ASP A 126 19.74 5.36 8.03
C ASP A 126 20.69 4.21 7.62
N ILE A 127 21.94 4.28 8.09
CA ILE A 127 22.98 3.29 7.83
C ILE A 127 22.70 1.92 8.48
N ALA A 128 21.78 1.85 9.46
CA ALA A 128 21.35 0.57 10.01
C ALA A 128 20.41 -0.16 9.04
N ARG A 129 19.67 0.60 8.22
CA ARG A 129 18.74 0.07 7.23
C ARG A 129 19.37 -0.11 5.85
N PHE A 130 20.11 0.87 5.35
CA PHE A 130 20.66 0.88 4.00
C PHE A 130 22.17 0.67 4.02
N HIS A 131 22.69 -0.21 3.16
CA HIS A 131 24.13 -0.49 3.06
C HIS A 131 24.87 0.57 2.25
N SER A 132 24.15 1.31 1.39
CA SER A 132 24.70 2.41 0.61
C SER A 132 23.71 3.56 0.48
N ILE A 133 24.21 4.74 0.15
CA ILE A 133 23.38 5.91 -0.13
C ILE A 133 22.53 5.72 -1.39
N HIS A 134 23.01 4.95 -2.37
CA HIS A 134 22.26 4.62 -3.58
C HIS A 134 21.01 3.82 -3.26
N GLN A 135 21.09 2.88 -2.29
CA GLN A 135 19.91 2.16 -1.83
C GLN A 135 18.90 3.11 -1.18
N PHE A 136 19.36 4.06 -0.39
CA PHE A 136 18.50 5.09 0.20
C PHE A 136 17.82 5.94 -0.89
N TRP A 137 18.54 6.43 -1.88
CA TRP A 137 17.97 7.19 -3.00
C TRP A 137 17.00 6.35 -3.84
N LEU A 138 17.31 5.08 -4.11
CA LEU A 138 16.39 4.16 -4.80
C LEU A 138 15.06 4.00 -4.05
N SER A 139 15.07 4.04 -2.72
CA SER A 139 13.84 3.97 -1.93
C SER A 139 12.89 5.15 -2.23
N HIS A 140 13.41 6.34 -2.53
CA HIS A 140 12.59 7.47 -2.95
C HIS A 140 12.03 7.28 -4.35
N PHE A 141 12.82 6.78 -5.30
CA PHE A 141 12.30 6.47 -6.63
C PHE A 141 11.25 5.37 -6.59
N LEU A 142 11.44 4.32 -5.78
CA LEU A 142 10.45 3.27 -5.56
C LEU A 142 9.18 3.80 -4.91
N GLN A 143 9.26 4.82 -4.05
CA GLN A 143 8.08 5.45 -3.49
C GLN A 143 7.29 6.22 -4.55
N TYR A 144 7.94 7.04 -5.37
CA TYR A 144 7.22 8.01 -6.21
C TYR A 144 6.95 7.55 -7.63
N ILE A 145 7.77 6.67 -8.22
CA ILE A 145 7.55 6.18 -9.59
C ILE A 145 6.48 5.06 -9.57
N PRO A 146 5.40 5.13 -10.38
CA PRO A 146 4.33 4.14 -10.38
C PRO A 146 4.84 2.70 -10.57
N MET A 147 4.20 1.74 -9.89
CA MET A 147 4.56 0.32 -9.98
C MET A 147 4.43 -0.27 -11.40
N THR A 148 3.65 0.37 -12.27
CA THR A 148 3.55 0.01 -13.69
C THR A 148 4.89 0.11 -14.41
N PHE A 149 5.71 1.13 -14.12
CA PHE A 149 7.05 1.26 -14.68
C PHE A 149 7.94 0.10 -14.24
N TRP A 150 8.03 -0.12 -12.92
CA TRP A 150 8.88 -1.17 -12.37
C TRP A 150 8.50 -2.54 -12.91
N SER A 151 7.20 -2.87 -12.92
CA SER A 151 6.70 -4.15 -13.42
C SER A 151 6.97 -4.33 -14.92
N ALA A 152 6.83 -3.27 -15.72
CA ALA A 152 7.16 -3.31 -17.14
C ALA A 152 8.66 -3.51 -17.38
N ALA A 153 9.52 -2.80 -16.64
CA ALA A 153 10.98 -2.91 -16.75
C ALA A 153 11.50 -4.29 -16.33
N PHE A 154 10.91 -4.90 -15.30
CA PHE A 154 11.17 -6.30 -14.92
C PHE A 154 10.56 -7.32 -15.89
N ASN A 155 9.67 -6.90 -16.80
CA ASN A 155 8.82 -7.77 -17.62
C ASN A 155 8.09 -8.82 -16.76
N ALA A 156 7.50 -8.35 -15.66
CA ALA A 156 6.88 -9.17 -14.63
C ALA A 156 5.55 -8.59 -14.16
N ASP A 157 4.71 -9.42 -13.54
CA ASP A 157 3.54 -8.93 -12.83
C ASP A 157 3.94 -8.22 -11.52
N TYR A 158 2.97 -7.55 -10.91
CA TYR A 158 3.17 -6.83 -9.65
C TYR A 158 3.64 -7.76 -8.52
N ALA A 159 3.09 -8.98 -8.44
CA ALA A 159 3.43 -9.92 -7.37
C ALA A 159 4.92 -10.31 -7.41
N ARG A 160 5.44 -10.65 -8.59
CA ARG A 160 6.87 -10.96 -8.78
C ARG A 160 7.76 -9.75 -8.59
N THR A 161 7.33 -8.58 -9.05
CA THR A 161 8.08 -7.32 -8.90
C THR A 161 8.22 -6.94 -7.42
N VAL A 162 7.12 -7.00 -6.66
CA VAL A 162 7.13 -6.76 -5.21
C VAL A 162 7.94 -7.83 -4.47
N GLN A 163 7.81 -9.10 -4.87
CA GLN A 163 8.61 -10.19 -4.30
C GLN A 163 10.11 -9.92 -4.48
N TYR A 164 10.55 -9.47 -5.66
CA TYR A 164 11.95 -9.10 -5.89
C TYR A 164 12.42 -8.02 -4.90
N TRP A 165 11.64 -6.96 -4.72
CA TRP A 165 12.01 -5.86 -3.82
C TRP A 165 11.98 -6.22 -2.33
N LEU A 166 11.14 -7.18 -1.91
CA LEU A 166 11.00 -7.56 -0.51
C LEU A 166 11.87 -8.75 -0.09
N THR A 167 12.21 -9.65 -1.02
CA THR A 167 12.77 -10.96 -0.68
C THR A 167 14.17 -11.22 -1.23
N SER A 168 14.63 -10.46 -2.21
CA SER A 168 16.00 -10.62 -2.74
C SER A 168 17.02 -10.20 -1.67
N THR A 169 18.12 -10.95 -1.57
CA THR A 169 19.09 -10.80 -0.48
C THR A 169 19.75 -9.41 -0.46
N GLU A 170 20.01 -8.85 -1.63
CA GLU A 170 20.54 -7.49 -1.82
C GLU A 170 19.59 -6.39 -1.32
N ASN A 171 18.29 -6.69 -1.22
CA ASN A 171 17.24 -5.78 -0.76
C ASN A 171 16.88 -6.01 0.72
N GLN A 172 17.68 -6.81 1.43
CA GLN A 172 17.48 -7.12 2.84
C GLN A 172 18.65 -6.64 3.69
N THR A 173 18.34 -6.19 4.90
CA THR A 173 19.31 -5.90 5.96
C THR A 173 19.00 -6.76 7.18
N LYS A 174 19.97 -6.93 8.09
CA LYS A 174 19.76 -7.65 9.35
C LYS A 174 19.70 -6.68 10.52
N ILE A 175 18.56 -6.63 11.21
CA ILE A 175 18.40 -5.86 12.44
C ILE A 175 17.98 -6.83 13.54
N ASN A 176 18.74 -6.86 14.65
CA ASN A 176 18.51 -7.79 15.76
C ASN A 176 18.43 -9.29 15.34
N GLY A 177 19.15 -9.67 14.28
CA GLY A 177 19.17 -11.03 13.74
C GLY A 177 18.03 -11.36 12.77
N GLU A 178 17.04 -10.47 12.60
CA GLU A 178 15.94 -10.64 11.67
C GLU A 178 16.24 -9.97 10.32
N ALA A 179 15.89 -10.66 9.23
CA ALA A 179 16.01 -10.11 7.88
C ALA A 179 14.84 -9.15 7.60
N ILE A 180 15.15 -7.90 7.27
CA ILE A 180 14.18 -6.84 7.02
C ILE A 180 14.34 -6.34 5.58
N ALA A 181 13.24 -6.32 4.85
CA ALA A 181 13.17 -5.71 3.52
C ALA A 181 13.36 -4.18 3.60
N ILE A 182 14.45 -3.67 3.01
CA ILE A 182 14.81 -2.25 3.10
C ILE A 182 13.82 -1.35 2.35
N TYR A 183 13.15 -1.87 1.31
CA TYR A 183 12.21 -1.12 0.46
C TYR A 183 10.74 -1.25 0.86
N LYS A 184 10.41 -2.02 1.90
CA LYS A 184 9.01 -2.25 2.32
C LYS A 184 8.21 -0.97 2.52
N SER A 185 8.77 -0.01 3.27
CA SER A 185 8.10 1.26 3.56
C SER A 185 7.87 2.09 2.30
N ALA A 186 8.82 2.07 1.35
CA ALA A 186 8.68 2.78 0.08
C ALA A 186 7.57 2.19 -0.79
N LEU A 187 7.44 0.86 -0.83
CA LEU A 187 6.36 0.20 -1.59
C LEU A 187 4.98 0.45 -0.98
N ILE A 188 4.88 0.45 0.36
CA ILE A 188 3.63 0.81 1.05
C ILE A 188 3.27 2.28 0.78
N ALA A 189 4.25 3.18 0.80
CA ALA A 189 4.04 4.58 0.45
C ALA A 189 3.62 4.73 -1.02
N ASN A 190 4.27 4.03 -1.95
CA ASN A 190 3.87 4.01 -3.37
C ASN A 190 2.41 3.59 -3.56
N MET A 191 2.01 2.50 -2.89
CA MET A 191 0.64 2.01 -2.92
C MET A 191 -0.37 3.07 -2.46
N LYS A 192 -0.06 3.78 -1.36
CA LYS A 192 -0.90 4.86 -0.81
C LYS A 192 -0.91 6.08 -1.74
N ASP A 193 0.26 6.56 -2.13
CA ASP A 193 0.47 7.74 -2.97
C ASP A 193 -0.23 7.57 -4.34
N HIS A 194 -0.16 6.39 -4.96
CA HIS A 194 -0.79 6.12 -6.26
C HIS A 194 -2.20 5.55 -6.18
N GLN A 195 -2.70 5.28 -4.97
CA GLN A 195 -3.96 4.55 -4.73
C GLN A 195 -4.03 3.24 -5.54
N ASP A 196 -2.88 2.55 -5.67
CA ASP A 196 -2.73 1.40 -6.57
C ASP A 196 -3.23 0.11 -5.90
N LYS A 197 -4.50 -0.22 -6.17
CA LYS A 197 -5.17 -1.42 -5.64
C LYS A 197 -4.47 -2.72 -6.03
N ARG A 198 -3.82 -2.77 -7.20
CA ARG A 198 -3.08 -3.97 -7.64
C ARG A 198 -1.79 -4.15 -6.83
N LEU A 199 -1.14 -3.04 -6.48
CA LEU A 199 0.03 -3.07 -5.59
C LEU A 199 -0.38 -3.48 -4.17
N ALA A 200 -1.53 -3.01 -3.67
CA ALA A 200 -2.07 -3.47 -2.40
C ALA A 200 -2.28 -5.00 -2.38
N ALA A 201 -2.92 -5.55 -3.43
CA ALA A 201 -3.13 -6.99 -3.56
C ALA A 201 -1.82 -7.80 -3.70
N ALA A 202 -0.78 -7.24 -4.31
CA ALA A 202 0.54 -7.87 -4.37
C ALA A 202 1.25 -7.86 -3.00
N LEU A 203 1.20 -6.73 -2.28
CA LEU A 203 1.86 -6.55 -0.99
C LEU A 203 1.26 -7.43 0.11
N VAL A 204 -0.07 -7.54 0.20
CA VAL A 204 -0.75 -8.23 1.31
C VAL A 204 -0.27 -9.68 1.50
N ASN A 205 0.12 -10.36 0.41
CA ASN A 205 0.57 -11.75 0.44
C ASN A 205 2.01 -11.93 0.95
N LEU A 206 2.79 -10.86 1.02
CA LEU A 206 4.21 -10.87 1.39
C LEU A 206 4.48 -10.22 2.75
N LEU A 207 3.46 -9.60 3.35
CA LEU A 207 3.54 -8.93 4.64
C LEU A 207 3.14 -9.86 5.79
N SER A 208 3.66 -9.56 6.99
CA SER A 208 3.21 -10.20 8.22
C SER A 208 1.78 -9.76 8.57
N VAL A 209 1.07 -10.53 9.40
CA VAL A 209 -0.34 -10.27 9.71
C VAL A 209 -0.57 -8.85 10.24
N ASN A 210 0.27 -8.37 11.15
CA ASN A 210 0.15 -7.02 11.72
C ASN A 210 0.33 -5.92 10.66
N GLU A 211 1.14 -6.16 9.63
CA GLU A 211 1.44 -5.19 8.58
C GLU A 211 0.37 -5.17 7.48
N ARG A 212 -0.36 -6.27 7.31
CA ARG A 212 -1.44 -6.37 6.32
C ARG A 212 -2.56 -5.38 6.61
N VAL A 213 -2.80 -5.07 7.89
CA VAL A 213 -3.79 -4.10 8.34
C VAL A 213 -3.65 -2.74 7.65
N GLU A 214 -2.42 -2.32 7.32
CA GLU A 214 -2.19 -1.06 6.60
C GLU A 214 -2.48 -1.13 5.09
N VAL A 215 -2.60 -2.32 4.53
CA VAL A 215 -2.71 -2.56 3.08
C VAL A 215 -4.12 -2.99 2.67
N LEU A 216 -4.80 -3.76 3.53
CA LEU A 216 -6.15 -4.27 3.27
C LEU A 216 -7.17 -3.18 2.85
N PRO A 217 -7.19 -1.97 3.47
CA PRO A 217 -8.15 -0.93 3.08
C PRO A 217 -7.96 -0.39 1.66
N HIS A 218 -6.78 -0.60 1.07
CA HIS A 218 -6.42 -0.10 -0.25
C HIS A 218 -6.65 -1.12 -1.37
N MET A 219 -7.11 -2.34 -1.05
CA MET A 219 -7.42 -3.36 -2.05
C MET A 219 -8.73 -3.03 -2.77
N SER A 220 -8.97 -3.67 -3.92
CA SER A 220 -10.33 -3.73 -4.46
C SER A 220 -11.17 -4.68 -3.61
N LEU A 221 -12.49 -4.47 -3.58
CA LEU A 221 -13.41 -5.36 -2.87
C LEU A 221 -13.26 -6.83 -3.34
N ALA A 222 -13.17 -7.03 -4.65
CA ALA A 222 -13.01 -8.36 -5.23
C ALA A 222 -11.70 -9.04 -4.82
N ASP A 223 -10.56 -8.32 -4.90
CA ASP A 223 -9.27 -8.87 -4.50
C ASP A 223 -9.22 -9.17 -3.00
N TYR A 224 -9.87 -8.34 -2.18
CA TYR A 224 -9.96 -8.53 -0.74
C TYR A 224 -10.76 -9.79 -0.39
N GLU A 225 -11.94 -9.98 -1.00
CA GLU A 225 -12.75 -11.17 -0.76
C GLU A 225 -12.03 -12.44 -1.25
N GLU A 226 -11.38 -12.40 -2.41
CA GLU A 226 -10.55 -13.53 -2.88
C GLU A 226 -9.42 -13.84 -1.89
N TYR A 227 -8.77 -12.81 -1.34
CA TYR A 227 -7.72 -12.97 -0.34
C TYR A 227 -8.25 -13.60 0.95
N VAL A 228 -9.43 -13.20 1.44
CA VAL A 228 -10.07 -13.83 2.61
C VAL A 228 -10.43 -15.28 2.30
N ASP A 229 -11.07 -15.54 1.16
CA ASP A 229 -11.50 -16.87 0.72
C ASP A 229 -10.30 -17.82 0.60
N ARG A 230 -9.23 -17.41 -0.08
CA ARG A 230 -8.04 -18.24 -0.32
C ARG A 230 -7.30 -18.64 0.96
N ASN A 231 -7.30 -17.76 1.97
CA ASN A 231 -6.58 -17.98 3.22
C ASN A 231 -7.49 -18.41 4.38
N ASN A 232 -8.79 -18.57 4.13
CA ASN A 232 -9.79 -18.92 5.14
C ASN A 232 -9.82 -17.93 6.34
N PHE A 233 -9.75 -16.62 6.08
CA PHE A 233 -9.72 -15.59 7.14
C PHE A 233 -11.12 -15.13 7.61
N TYR A 234 -12.14 -15.99 7.51
CA TYR A 234 -13.51 -15.65 7.89
C TYR A 234 -13.73 -15.49 9.39
N ASP A 235 -12.74 -15.82 10.20
CA ASP A 235 -12.75 -15.71 11.66
C ASP A 235 -11.68 -14.75 12.20
N TYR A 236 -10.94 -14.10 11.29
CA TYR A 236 -9.84 -13.22 11.64
C TYR A 236 -10.32 -11.77 11.70
N ASP A 237 -10.75 -11.34 12.89
CA ASP A 237 -11.32 -10.02 13.14
C ASP A 237 -10.46 -8.86 12.62
N GLN A 238 -9.14 -8.92 12.78
CA GLN A 238 -8.22 -7.91 12.24
C GLN A 238 -8.13 -7.88 10.70
N VAL A 239 -8.47 -8.96 10.01
CA VAL A 239 -8.55 -8.92 8.53
C VAL A 239 -9.91 -8.34 8.15
N LEU A 240 -10.97 -8.83 8.79
CA LEU A 240 -12.36 -8.48 8.50
C LEU A 240 -12.71 -7.02 8.81
N GLN A 241 -12.12 -6.45 9.86
CA GLN A 241 -12.32 -5.06 10.26
C GLN A 241 -11.63 -4.06 9.32
N TYR A 242 -10.53 -4.46 8.68
CA TYR A 242 -9.68 -3.56 7.90
C TYR A 242 -9.80 -3.78 6.38
N GLY A 243 -10.87 -4.42 5.92
CA GLY A 243 -11.18 -4.51 4.49
C GLY A 243 -11.47 -3.13 3.87
N PRO A 244 -11.64 -3.08 2.53
CA PRO A 244 -11.88 -1.84 1.78
C PRO A 244 -13.34 -1.37 1.89
N TYR A 245 -13.92 -1.46 3.08
CA TYR A 245 -15.29 -1.05 3.39
C TYR A 245 -15.28 0.27 4.18
N THR A 246 -16.19 1.18 3.85
CA THR A 246 -16.43 2.40 4.65
C THR A 246 -17.49 2.14 5.73
N GLU A 247 -17.64 3.05 6.70
CA GLU A 247 -18.69 2.94 7.74
C GLU A 247 -20.12 2.90 7.14
N GLU A 248 -20.29 3.42 5.92
CA GLU A 248 -21.56 3.42 5.18
C GLU A 248 -21.73 2.22 4.25
N GLN A 249 -20.66 1.43 4.04
CA GLN A 249 -20.66 0.28 3.14
C GLN A 249 -20.64 -1.02 3.92
N TYR A 250 -21.69 -1.80 3.74
CA TYR A 250 -21.77 -3.16 4.26
C TYR A 250 -20.98 -4.12 3.38
N TRP A 251 -20.55 -5.23 3.98
CA TRP A 251 -20.15 -6.41 3.25
C TRP A 251 -21.26 -6.83 2.27
N PRO A 252 -20.93 -7.38 1.09
CA PRO A 252 -21.91 -8.04 0.25
C PRO A 252 -22.66 -9.13 1.02
N LEU A 253 -23.93 -9.35 0.68
CA LEU A 253 -24.77 -10.32 1.36
C LEU A 253 -24.16 -11.72 1.34
N ALA A 254 -23.65 -12.17 0.19
CA ALA A 254 -23.02 -13.49 0.06
C ALA A 254 -21.80 -13.63 0.99
N PHE A 255 -20.96 -12.59 1.07
CA PHE A 255 -19.80 -12.59 1.96
C PHE A 255 -20.22 -12.59 3.44
N SER A 256 -21.23 -11.79 3.80
CA SER A 256 -21.79 -11.74 5.16
C SER A 256 -22.31 -13.09 5.61
N ILE A 257 -23.02 -13.81 4.73
CA ILE A 257 -23.55 -15.15 4.99
C ILE A 257 -22.39 -16.13 5.25
N LYS A 258 -21.32 -16.10 4.44
CA LYS A 258 -20.13 -16.93 4.66
C LYS A 258 -19.51 -16.66 6.04
N VAL A 259 -19.22 -15.40 6.37
CA VAL A 259 -18.63 -15.01 7.66
C VAL A 259 -19.48 -15.46 8.85
N ILE A 260 -20.81 -15.30 8.78
CA ILE A 260 -21.72 -15.73 9.85
C ILE A 260 -21.70 -17.25 10.05
N ASN A 261 -21.69 -18.03 8.96
CA ASN A 261 -21.63 -19.49 9.05
C ASN A 261 -20.29 -19.97 9.61
N GLU A 262 -19.17 -19.39 9.17
CA GLU A 262 -17.84 -19.72 9.70
C GLU A 262 -17.68 -19.32 11.17
N ALA A 263 -18.26 -18.18 11.57
CA ALA A 263 -18.32 -17.77 12.97
C ALA A 263 -19.07 -18.79 13.85
N LEU A 264 -20.12 -19.43 13.32
CA LEU A 264 -20.83 -20.51 14.02
C LEU A 264 -19.92 -21.73 14.19
N GLU A 265 -19.29 -22.20 13.12
CA GLU A 265 -18.39 -23.35 13.18
C GLU A 265 -17.23 -23.11 14.16
N GLN A 266 -16.65 -21.90 14.15
CA GLN A 266 -15.63 -21.52 15.13
C GLN A 266 -16.16 -21.50 16.55
N ALA A 267 -17.37 -21.02 16.79
CA ALA A 267 -17.96 -21.07 18.13
C ALA A 267 -18.15 -22.49 18.68
N MET A 268 -18.22 -23.50 17.78
CA MET A 268 -18.34 -24.90 18.19
C MET A 268 -17.01 -25.53 18.59
N HIS A 269 -15.91 -25.03 18.03
CA HIS A 269 -14.57 -25.61 18.21
C HIS A 269 -13.63 -24.75 19.06
N ASN A 270 -13.88 -23.45 19.11
CA ASN A 270 -13.05 -22.41 19.71
C ASN A 270 -13.93 -21.39 20.48
N ASN A 271 -13.27 -20.43 21.12
CA ASN A 271 -13.91 -19.30 21.80
C ASN A 271 -13.82 -18.04 20.94
N PRO A 272 -14.83 -17.72 20.10
CA PRO A 272 -14.86 -16.45 19.37
C PRO A 272 -14.83 -15.29 20.35
N THR A 273 -14.17 -14.20 19.96
CA THR A 273 -14.10 -13.00 20.80
C THR A 273 -15.33 -12.12 20.58
N ALA A 274 -15.69 -11.34 21.61
CA ALA A 274 -16.71 -10.31 21.44
C ALA A 274 -16.31 -9.22 20.42
N VAL A 275 -15.01 -9.08 20.11
CA VAL A 275 -14.52 -8.17 19.07
C VAL A 275 -15.04 -8.63 17.71
N PHE A 276 -14.96 -9.92 17.43
CA PHE A 276 -15.46 -10.47 16.17
C PHE A 276 -16.97 -10.26 15.99
N GLY A 277 -17.77 -10.42 17.05
CA GLY A 277 -19.20 -10.09 17.02
C GLY A 277 -19.47 -8.62 16.70
N LYS A 278 -18.64 -7.70 17.19
CA LYS A 278 -18.74 -6.26 16.86
C LYS A 278 -18.39 -5.98 15.40
N VAL A 279 -17.43 -6.70 14.83
CA VAL A 279 -17.08 -6.60 13.40
C VAL A 279 -18.27 -7.03 12.54
N ILE A 280 -18.92 -8.15 12.85
CA ILE A 280 -20.16 -8.58 12.18
C ILE A 280 -21.27 -7.54 12.38
N ALA A 281 -21.46 -7.05 13.60
CA ALA A 281 -22.45 -6.02 13.92
C ALA A 281 -22.26 -4.73 13.11
N HIS A 282 -21.01 -4.37 12.82
CA HIS A 282 -20.67 -3.14 12.12
C HIS A 282 -20.72 -3.30 10.60
N TYR A 283 -20.22 -4.40 10.04
CA TYR A 283 -20.04 -4.51 8.58
C TYR A 283 -21.00 -5.48 7.88
N ALA A 284 -21.60 -6.46 8.55
CA ALA A 284 -22.43 -7.44 7.86
C ALA A 284 -23.66 -6.80 7.18
N HIS A 285 -24.04 -7.33 6.02
CA HIS A 285 -25.19 -6.88 5.26
C HIS A 285 -26.48 -7.00 6.07
N PRO A 286 -27.36 -5.99 6.12
CA PRO A 286 -28.59 -6.05 6.92
C PRO A 286 -29.50 -7.24 6.57
N ASP A 287 -29.57 -7.60 5.29
CA ASP A 287 -30.38 -8.74 4.81
C ASP A 287 -29.83 -10.11 5.27
N SER A 288 -28.65 -10.19 5.90
CA SER A 288 -28.11 -11.43 6.49
C SER A 288 -28.67 -11.73 7.88
N ILE A 289 -29.61 -10.92 8.40
CA ILE A 289 -30.22 -11.14 9.72
C ILE A 289 -30.91 -12.50 9.82
N SER A 290 -31.56 -12.97 8.75
CA SER A 290 -32.19 -14.30 8.73
C SER A 290 -31.18 -15.42 8.94
N THR A 291 -30.02 -15.33 8.27
CA THR A 291 -28.92 -16.29 8.45
C THR A 291 -28.38 -16.29 9.88
N LEU A 292 -28.28 -15.12 10.53
CA LEU A 292 -27.86 -15.03 11.93
C LEU A 292 -28.83 -15.79 12.86
N TYR A 293 -30.14 -15.63 12.65
CA TYR A 293 -31.18 -16.36 13.38
C TYR A 293 -31.16 -17.87 13.11
N GLU A 294 -30.99 -18.27 11.85
CA GLU A 294 -30.86 -19.68 11.47
C GLU A 294 -29.65 -20.34 12.16
N CYS A 295 -28.51 -19.65 12.19
CA CYS A 295 -27.31 -20.13 12.89
C CYS A 295 -27.55 -20.24 14.40
N ASN A 296 -28.24 -19.28 15.01
CA ASN A 296 -28.57 -19.33 16.41
C ASN A 296 -29.46 -20.53 16.76
N ASN A 297 -30.49 -20.81 15.95
CA ASN A 297 -31.35 -21.97 16.13
C ASN A 297 -30.56 -23.29 15.99
N LYS A 298 -29.65 -23.39 15.02
CA LYS A 298 -28.76 -24.55 14.86
C LYS A 298 -27.80 -24.75 16.02
N ALA A 299 -27.47 -23.68 16.75
CA ALA A 299 -26.50 -23.71 17.84
C ALA A 299 -27.11 -24.17 19.18
N GLN A 300 -28.43 -24.07 19.38
CA GLN A 300 -29.09 -24.22 20.70
C GLN A 300 -28.72 -25.50 21.46
N ASP A 301 -28.61 -26.62 20.75
CA ASP A 301 -28.32 -27.93 21.34
C ASP A 301 -26.81 -28.29 21.31
N LYS A 302 -25.95 -27.36 20.89
CA LYS A 302 -24.51 -27.58 20.74
C LYS A 302 -23.74 -27.07 21.96
N THR A 303 -22.63 -27.74 22.28
CA THR A 303 -21.74 -27.37 23.40
C THR A 303 -21.19 -25.95 23.32
N GLY A 304 -21.01 -25.42 22.10
CA GLY A 304 -20.54 -24.05 21.84
C GLY A 304 -21.61 -22.96 21.90
N TYR A 305 -22.87 -23.29 22.23
CA TYR A 305 -23.98 -22.34 22.18
C TYR A 305 -23.73 -21.07 22.98
N ASN A 306 -23.26 -21.20 24.23
CA ASN A 306 -23.04 -20.04 25.11
C ASN A 306 -22.00 -19.07 24.51
N ASN A 307 -20.95 -19.60 23.89
CA ASN A 307 -19.92 -18.79 23.23
C ASN A 307 -20.50 -18.07 22.02
N TRP A 308 -21.17 -18.80 21.13
CA TRP A 308 -21.87 -18.24 19.97
C TRP A 308 -22.84 -17.12 20.39
N ASN A 309 -23.72 -17.42 21.34
CA ASN A 309 -24.78 -16.54 21.74
C ASN A 309 -24.24 -15.23 22.34
N ASN A 310 -23.29 -15.33 23.27
CA ASN A 310 -22.80 -14.17 24.02
C ASN A 310 -21.79 -13.33 23.23
N HIS A 311 -21.01 -13.94 22.33
CA HIS A 311 -19.95 -13.23 21.61
C HIS A 311 -20.32 -12.81 20.20
N ILE A 312 -21.26 -13.50 19.55
CA ILE A 312 -21.64 -13.23 18.16
C ILE A 312 -23.12 -12.81 18.08
N PHE A 313 -24.05 -13.69 18.44
CA PHE A 313 -25.48 -13.47 18.19
C PHE A 313 -26.00 -12.21 18.89
N GLN A 314 -25.90 -12.14 20.22
CA GLN A 314 -26.42 -11.00 20.98
C GLN A 314 -25.71 -9.68 20.64
N VAL A 315 -24.44 -9.76 20.24
CA VAL A 315 -23.64 -8.58 19.87
C VAL A 315 -24.08 -8.02 18.51
N ALA A 316 -24.33 -8.88 17.53
CA ALA A 316 -24.65 -8.47 16.16
C ALA A 316 -26.14 -8.28 15.88
N GLN A 317 -27.01 -9.00 16.59
CA GLN A 317 -28.46 -9.05 16.33
C GLN A 317 -29.10 -7.66 16.29
N ALA A 318 -28.94 -6.88 17.37
CA ALA A 318 -29.61 -5.58 17.48
C ALA A 318 -29.18 -4.61 16.37
N ALA A 319 -27.89 -4.60 16.02
CA ALA A 319 -27.36 -3.74 14.96
C ALA A 319 -27.92 -4.14 13.58
N LEU A 320 -27.98 -5.44 13.27
CA LEU A 320 -28.54 -5.92 12.01
C LEU A 320 -30.05 -5.70 11.91
N GLU A 321 -30.80 -5.87 13.00
CA GLU A 321 -32.24 -5.58 13.03
C GLU A 321 -32.57 -4.11 12.78
N ILE A 322 -31.85 -3.20 13.45
CA ILE A 322 -32.04 -1.76 13.26
C ILE A 322 -31.76 -1.39 11.80
N ARG A 323 -30.64 -1.86 11.24
CA ARG A 323 -30.25 -1.54 9.86
C ARG A 323 -31.20 -2.17 8.83
N SER A 324 -31.69 -3.38 9.07
CA SER A 324 -32.66 -4.04 8.20
C SER A 324 -33.97 -3.27 8.14
N LYS A 325 -34.44 -2.76 9.28
CA LYS A 325 -35.62 -1.89 9.35
C LYS A 325 -35.41 -0.56 8.61
N ILE A 326 -34.26 0.10 8.79
CA ILE A 326 -33.94 1.36 8.09
C ILE A 326 -33.92 1.15 6.57
N ASN A 327 -33.26 0.09 6.09
CA ASN A 327 -33.21 -0.22 4.66
C ASN A 327 -34.58 -0.53 4.06
N PHE A 328 -35.49 -1.12 4.84
CA PHE A 328 -36.87 -1.36 4.42
C PHE A 328 -37.65 -0.06 4.21
N TYR A 329 -37.40 0.99 5.01
CA TYR A 329 -38.07 2.29 4.86
C TYR A 329 -37.49 3.18 3.75
N ASN A 330 -36.26 2.93 3.31
CA ASN A 330 -35.58 3.68 2.25
C ASN A 330 -35.79 3.10 0.84
N LYS A 331 -36.43 1.93 0.71
CA LYS A 331 -36.88 1.33 -0.56
C LYS A 331 -38.33 1.70 -0.81
#